data_AF-A0AAN7B4V5-F1
#
_entry.id   AF-A0AAN7B4V5-F1
#
_cell.length_a   1.000
_cell.length_b   1.000
_cell.length_c   1.000
_cell.angle_alpha   90.00
_cell.angle_beta   90.00
_cell.angle_gamma   90.00
#
_symmetry.space_group_name_H-M   'P 1'
#
loop_
_entity.id
_entity.type
_entity.pdbx_description
1 polymer ?
#
loop_
_entity_poly.entity_id
_entity_poly.type
_entity_poly.pdbx_seq_one_letter_code
_entity_poly.pdbx_strand_id
1 'polypeptide(L)'
;MTDLVRVLPHFPVGLYANLILVLERHGLTTSDLLTLDPADIGKRTHLPLLDVKRFCSAVLAALHADLGISPPRPGPRSHRSGADPVPRSGSGAGAGAERVQTNNQSGPFTNALRNTPASLASQWQTISTLDESLDRALGGGIPAGYITEITGESGAGKTQFLLTLLLAVQLPPPHGLGRPALYISTEAPLSTRRLAQMLNANPLFRSMDRASRPSLDQIISTATPDLESQDHILTFQVPVEVERRNIGLVILDSVAANYRAEFERSASGGQAANMGARRADLVRLGMHLRELAQKYNLAVVVSNQVADRFGGGGIIGRSFKTPASSASSRPHPSVSNLATGRGSLGNRATQNSPLATRSKPLPPVALTAEEEEERFLASLMRPPPPPPFPGDEDSIRPQPPALLLDHQQQWFTGWGDDRYADYGLKTPSLGVVWSTQISARIALLKRPSYGPKKYVTSGKGNDDDDDEYADRSARGMPTLRNWRRWMKVVFSSHAPASGPGTEDAVEFEMYMGGIRAITGKDDEKETKGGET
;
A
#
# COMPACT_ATOMS: atom_id res chain seq x y z
N MET A 1 -20.78 -6.14 17.53
CA MET A 1 -19.58 -6.42 16.71
C MET A 1 -19.83 -5.75 15.37
N THR A 2 -19.25 -4.57 15.16
CA THR A 2 -19.56 -3.67 14.05
C THR A 2 -19.24 -4.24 12.66
N ASP A 3 -18.34 -5.22 12.56
CA ASP A 3 -17.92 -5.80 11.29
C ASP A 3 -18.65 -7.11 10.94
N LEU A 4 -19.13 -7.90 11.91
CA LEU A 4 -19.76 -9.20 11.63
C LEU A 4 -21.00 -9.10 10.73
N VAL A 5 -21.87 -8.13 10.97
CA VAL A 5 -23.08 -7.91 10.15
C VAL A 5 -22.72 -7.35 8.77
N ARG A 6 -21.56 -6.68 8.64
CA ARG A 6 -21.05 -6.22 7.34
C ARG A 6 -20.50 -7.39 6.52
N VAL A 7 -19.79 -8.32 7.17
CA VAL A 7 -19.22 -9.51 6.52
C VAL A 7 -20.30 -10.55 6.21
N LEU A 8 -21.26 -10.75 7.13
CA LEU A 8 -22.35 -11.72 7.01
C LEU A 8 -23.71 -11.03 7.28
N PRO A 9 -24.31 -10.38 6.27
CA PRO A 9 -25.56 -9.64 6.44
C PRO A 9 -26.74 -10.48 6.95
N HIS A 10 -26.72 -11.78 6.64
CA HIS A 10 -27.78 -12.72 7.01
C HIS A 10 -27.45 -13.56 8.25
N PHE A 11 -26.40 -13.20 8.99
CA PHE A 11 -26.04 -13.91 10.22
C PHE A 11 -27.13 -13.73 11.30
N PRO A 12 -27.54 -14.79 12.04
CA PRO A 12 -28.58 -14.70 13.06
C PRO A 12 -28.06 -14.04 14.35
N VAL A 13 -27.83 -12.73 14.30
CA VAL A 13 -27.28 -11.90 15.40
C VAL A 13 -28.06 -12.09 16.71
N GLY A 14 -29.39 -12.23 16.62
CA GLY A 14 -30.27 -12.34 17.79
C GLY A 14 -29.98 -13.56 18.69
N LEU A 15 -29.50 -14.67 18.14
CA LEU A 15 -29.15 -15.87 18.92
C LEU A 15 -27.88 -15.69 19.76
N TYR A 16 -27.03 -14.73 19.39
CA TYR A 16 -25.71 -14.52 19.95
C TYR A 16 -25.53 -13.10 20.52
N ALA A 17 -26.62 -12.35 20.73
CA ALA A 17 -26.59 -10.93 21.08
C ALA A 17 -25.69 -10.63 22.29
N ASN A 18 -25.79 -11.42 23.36
CA ASN A 18 -24.98 -11.26 24.58
C ASN A 18 -23.48 -11.50 24.31
N LEU A 19 -23.15 -12.52 23.51
CA LEU A 19 -21.77 -12.83 23.15
C LEU A 19 -21.18 -11.73 22.26
N ILE A 20 -21.95 -11.29 21.26
CA ILE A 20 -21.55 -10.23 20.32
C ILE A 20 -21.25 -8.92 21.05
N LEU A 21 -22.04 -8.56 22.05
CA LEU A 21 -21.85 -7.34 22.83
C LEU A 21 -20.58 -7.40 23.69
N VAL A 22 -20.28 -8.56 24.30
CA VAL A 22 -19.04 -8.77 25.06
C VAL A 22 -17.82 -8.77 24.14
N LEU A 23 -17.87 -9.50 23.03
CA LEU A 23 -16.78 -9.56 22.04
C LEU A 23 -16.45 -8.18 21.48
N GLU A 24 -17.48 -7.36 21.21
CA GLU A 24 -17.34 -5.97 20.75
C GLU A 24 -16.71 -5.07 21.79
N ARG A 25 -17.08 -5.21 23.07
CA ARG A 25 -16.44 -4.47 24.18
C ARG A 25 -14.95 -4.75 24.29
N HIS A 26 -14.52 -5.96 23.90
CA HIS A 26 -13.11 -6.36 23.85
C HIS A 26 -12.43 -6.08 22.50
N GLY A 27 -13.13 -5.41 21.56
CA GLY A 27 -12.57 -5.00 20.28
C GLY A 27 -12.21 -6.15 19.35
N LEU A 28 -12.81 -7.33 19.53
CA LEU A 28 -12.57 -8.48 18.66
C LEU A 28 -13.32 -8.31 17.34
N THR A 29 -12.64 -8.60 16.24
CA THR A 29 -13.19 -8.58 14.87
C THR A 29 -13.60 -9.98 14.41
N THR A 30 -14.38 -10.06 13.33
CA THR A 30 -14.73 -11.31 12.65
C THR A 30 -13.48 -12.07 12.21
N SER A 31 -12.43 -11.36 11.80
CA SER A 31 -11.13 -11.99 11.50
C SER A 31 -10.53 -12.65 12.72
N ASP A 32 -10.54 -11.98 13.88
CA ASP A 32 -10.00 -12.53 15.13
C ASP A 32 -10.75 -13.79 15.56
N LEU A 33 -12.06 -13.86 15.32
CA LEU A 33 -12.86 -15.06 15.59
C LEU A 33 -12.47 -16.26 14.74
N LEU A 34 -11.93 -16.02 13.54
CA LEU A 34 -11.55 -17.05 12.57
C LEU A 34 -10.07 -17.43 12.69
N THR A 35 -9.21 -16.54 13.18
CA THR A 35 -7.76 -16.75 13.22
C THR A 35 -7.21 -17.06 14.61
N LEU A 36 -7.85 -16.61 15.69
CA LEU A 36 -7.39 -16.89 17.06
C LEU A 36 -7.94 -18.22 17.59
N ASP A 37 -7.20 -18.83 18.51
CA ASP A 37 -7.70 -19.99 19.25
C ASP A 37 -8.93 -19.58 20.11
N PRO A 38 -10.06 -20.31 20.03
CA PRO A 38 -11.21 -20.10 20.89
C PRO A 38 -10.88 -20.04 22.40
N ALA A 39 -9.82 -20.73 22.85
CA ALA A 39 -9.35 -20.67 24.23
C ALA A 39 -8.81 -19.29 24.61
N ASP A 40 -8.10 -18.62 23.71
CA ASP A 40 -7.53 -17.30 23.95
C ASP A 40 -8.61 -16.22 23.92
N ILE A 41 -9.62 -16.38 23.04
CA ILE A 41 -10.81 -15.53 23.04
C ILE A 41 -11.57 -15.67 24.36
N GLY A 42 -11.80 -16.91 24.83
CA GLY A 42 -12.46 -17.18 26.11
C GLY A 42 -11.71 -16.56 27.30
N LYS A 43 -10.38 -16.69 27.35
CA LYS A 43 -9.55 -16.04 28.39
C LYS A 43 -9.66 -14.52 28.37
N ARG A 44 -9.64 -13.90 27.19
CA ARG A 44 -9.69 -12.43 27.05
C ARG A 44 -11.04 -11.83 27.42
N THR A 45 -12.12 -12.57 27.17
CA THR A 45 -13.50 -12.07 27.26
C THR A 45 -14.24 -12.57 28.49
N HIS A 46 -13.63 -13.51 29.23
CA HIS A 46 -14.26 -14.26 30.31
C HIS A 46 -15.55 -14.99 29.91
N LEU A 47 -15.71 -15.29 28.62
CA LEU A 47 -16.85 -16.05 28.10
C LEU A 47 -16.62 -17.57 28.23
N PRO A 48 -17.67 -18.37 28.44
CA PRO A 48 -17.55 -19.82 28.46
C PRO A 48 -16.97 -20.35 27.14
N LEU A 49 -15.93 -21.18 27.24
CA LEU A 49 -15.22 -21.73 26.06
C LEU A 49 -16.16 -22.42 25.07
N LEU A 50 -17.19 -23.11 25.58
CA LEU A 50 -18.16 -23.79 24.74
C LEU A 50 -18.99 -22.82 23.90
N ASP A 51 -19.36 -21.67 24.47
CA ASP A 51 -20.14 -20.65 23.79
C ASP A 51 -19.31 -19.94 22.72
N VAL A 52 -18.04 -19.65 23.02
CA VAL A 52 -17.08 -19.12 22.05
C VAL A 52 -16.89 -20.10 20.89
N LYS A 53 -16.67 -21.39 21.17
CA LYS A 53 -16.54 -22.43 20.12
C LYS A 53 -17.79 -22.55 19.26
N ARG A 54 -18.98 -22.54 19.88
CA ARG A 54 -20.26 -22.58 19.16
C ARG A 54 -20.44 -21.36 18.28
N PHE A 55 -20.06 -20.19 18.78
CA PHE A 55 -20.14 -18.94 18.03
C PHE A 55 -19.19 -18.93 16.83
N CYS A 56 -17.89 -19.22 17.03
CA CYS A 56 -16.91 -19.32 15.94
C CYS A 56 -17.36 -20.35 14.88
N SER A 57 -17.90 -21.49 15.31
CA SER A 57 -18.42 -22.51 14.39
C SER A 57 -19.64 -22.03 13.60
N ALA A 58 -20.52 -21.23 14.22
CA ALA A 58 -21.68 -20.65 13.54
C ALA A 58 -21.26 -19.58 12.53
N VAL A 59 -20.29 -18.74 12.87
CA VAL A 59 -19.70 -17.74 11.96
C VAL A 59 -19.05 -18.42 10.76
N LEU A 60 -18.24 -19.46 11.00
CA LEU A 60 -17.61 -20.24 9.94
C LEU A 60 -18.63 -20.94 9.04
N ALA A 61 -19.67 -21.55 9.61
CA ALA A 61 -20.72 -22.20 8.84
C ALA A 61 -21.53 -21.19 7.99
N ALA A 62 -21.81 -20.01 8.53
CA ALA A 62 -22.47 -18.94 7.78
C ALA A 62 -21.58 -18.42 6.64
N LEU A 63 -20.27 -18.30 6.87
CA LEU A 63 -19.31 -17.94 5.82
C LEU A 63 -19.26 -19.00 4.71
N HIS A 64 -19.20 -20.29 5.07
CA HIS A 64 -19.26 -21.37 4.09
C HIS A 64 -20.56 -21.36 3.28
N ALA A 65 -21.70 -21.07 3.92
CA ALA A 65 -22.98 -20.97 3.23
C ALA A 65 -23.02 -19.77 2.28
N ASP A 66 -22.51 -18.60 2.70
CA ASP A 66 -22.46 -17.39 1.87
C ASP A 66 -21.54 -17.55 0.64
N LEU A 67 -20.46 -18.33 0.79
CA LEU A 67 -19.56 -18.72 -0.29
C LEU A 67 -20.11 -19.85 -1.19
N GLY A 68 -21.22 -20.49 -0.81
CA GLY A 68 -21.80 -21.64 -1.53
C GLY A 68 -21.04 -22.96 -1.33
N ILE A 69 -20.22 -23.06 -0.28
CA ILE A 69 -19.44 -24.26 0.09
C ILE A 69 -20.32 -25.28 0.86
N SER A 70 -21.40 -24.83 1.51
CA SER A 70 -22.29 -25.69 2.31
C SER A 70 -23.76 -25.27 2.13
N PRO A 71 -24.74 -26.22 2.17
CA PRO A 71 -26.15 -25.86 2.05
C PRO A 71 -26.60 -24.92 3.19
N PRO A 72 -27.53 -23.99 2.93
CA PRO A 72 -28.08 -23.13 3.96
C PRO A 72 -28.77 -23.98 5.03
N ARG A 73 -28.39 -23.80 6.30
CA ARG A 73 -29.04 -24.51 7.41
C ARG A 73 -30.53 -24.13 7.44
N PRO A 74 -31.46 -25.11 7.57
CA PRO A 74 -32.86 -24.80 7.77
C PRO A 74 -33.01 -24.00 9.07
N GLY A 75 -33.62 -22.82 8.99
CA GLY A 75 -33.89 -21.97 10.15
C GLY A 75 -34.75 -22.70 11.20
N PRO A 76 -34.69 -22.29 12.47
CA PRO A 76 -35.46 -22.93 13.53
C PRO A 76 -36.96 -22.82 13.21
N ARG A 77 -37.62 -23.98 13.08
CA ARG A 77 -39.08 -24.08 12.96
C ARG A 77 -39.71 -23.44 14.19
N SER A 78 -40.46 -22.36 13.99
CA SER A 78 -41.29 -21.78 15.04
C SER A 78 -42.34 -22.80 15.49
N HIS A 79 -42.20 -23.33 16.70
CA HIS A 79 -43.29 -24.03 17.37
C HIS A 79 -44.46 -23.06 17.55
N ARG A 80 -45.55 -23.24 16.79
CA ARG A 80 -46.87 -22.73 17.18
C ARG A 80 -47.60 -23.85 17.91
N SER A 81 -47.94 -23.58 19.16
CA SER A 81 -48.64 -24.43 20.11
C SER A 81 -50.16 -24.27 20.03
N GLY A 82 -50.87 -25.41 20.01
CA GLY A 82 -52.27 -25.62 20.45
C GLY A 82 -53.36 -25.05 19.53
N ALA A 83 -54.60 -25.54 19.50
CA ALA A 83 -55.26 -26.77 19.95
C ALA A 83 -56.69 -26.70 19.33
N ASP A 84 -57.23 -27.80 18.82
CA ASP A 84 -58.58 -28.32 19.13
C ASP A 84 -59.11 -29.33 18.09
N PRO A 85 -60.02 -30.27 18.47
CA PRO A 85 -60.20 -31.53 17.76
C PRO A 85 -61.64 -31.85 17.29
N VAL A 86 -61.76 -32.82 16.34
CA VAL A 86 -62.93 -33.71 16.02
C VAL A 86 -64.08 -33.07 15.16
N PRO A 87 -64.91 -33.80 14.33
CA PRO A 87 -65.11 -35.25 14.19
C PRO A 87 -65.05 -35.93 12.80
N ARG A 88 -65.11 -37.26 12.90
CA ARG A 88 -65.22 -38.36 11.92
C ARG A 88 -66.50 -38.38 11.06
N SER A 89 -66.34 -38.82 9.81
CA SER A 89 -67.19 -39.78 9.05
C SER A 89 -66.35 -40.23 7.84
N GLY A 90 -66.42 -41.41 7.20
CA GLY A 90 -67.14 -42.67 7.33
C GLY A 90 -66.67 -43.57 6.17
N SER A 91 -66.56 -44.88 6.43
CA SER A 91 -66.55 -46.04 5.50
C SER A 91 -65.64 -46.07 4.24
N GLY A 92 -64.82 -47.13 4.15
CA GLY A 92 -64.31 -47.64 2.88
C GLY A 92 -63.18 -48.66 3.04
N ALA A 93 -63.52 -49.95 3.11
CA ALA A 93 -62.58 -51.06 3.14
C ALA A 93 -61.86 -51.23 1.79
N GLY A 94 -60.59 -51.61 1.82
CA GLY A 94 -59.82 -52.00 0.64
C GLY A 94 -58.36 -52.28 0.99
N ALA A 95 -58.06 -53.54 1.27
CA ALA A 95 -56.70 -54.04 1.45
C ALA A 95 -55.93 -53.99 0.12
N GLY A 96 -54.72 -53.45 0.13
CA GLY A 96 -53.79 -53.43 -1.00
C GLY A 96 -52.39 -53.07 -0.49
N ALA A 97 -51.50 -54.05 -0.54
CA ALA A 97 -50.14 -53.97 -0.07
C ALA A 97 -49.27 -52.96 -0.86
N GLU A 98 -48.27 -52.43 -0.15
CA GLU A 98 -46.95 -52.00 -0.65
C GLU A 98 -46.88 -51.06 -1.86
N ARG A 99 -46.50 -49.80 -1.61
CA ARG A 99 -45.16 -49.26 -1.95
C ARG A 99 -45.09 -47.80 -1.50
N VAL A 100 -44.58 -47.56 -0.29
CA VAL A 100 -44.15 -46.23 0.13
C VAL A 100 -42.97 -45.87 -0.76
N GLN A 101 -43.18 -44.93 -1.69
CA GLN A 101 -42.09 -44.26 -2.38
C GLN A 101 -41.36 -43.42 -1.34
N THR A 102 -40.32 -44.00 -0.76
CA THR A 102 -39.26 -43.22 -0.13
C THR A 102 -38.64 -42.37 -1.23
N ASN A 103 -38.99 -41.09 -1.27
CA ASN A 103 -38.30 -40.10 -2.08
C ASN A 103 -36.89 -39.93 -1.50
N ASN A 104 -36.02 -40.91 -1.77
CA ASN A 104 -34.57 -40.76 -1.72
C ASN A 104 -34.17 -39.85 -2.88
N GLN A 105 -34.42 -38.55 -2.74
CA GLN A 105 -33.68 -37.55 -3.51
C GLN A 105 -32.33 -37.33 -2.83
N SER A 106 -31.50 -38.36 -2.83
CA SER A 106 -30.05 -38.20 -2.81
C SER A 106 -29.61 -37.85 -4.23
N GLY A 107 -29.95 -36.64 -4.67
CA GLY A 107 -29.29 -36.04 -5.83
C GLY A 107 -27.83 -35.75 -5.46
N PRO A 108 -26.88 -35.80 -6.41
CA PRO A 108 -25.49 -35.52 -6.11
C PRO A 108 -25.38 -34.11 -5.52
N PHE A 109 -24.86 -34.00 -4.31
CA PHE A 109 -24.58 -32.74 -3.64
C PHE A 109 -23.57 -31.95 -4.48
N THR A 110 -24.06 -31.03 -5.32
CA THR A 110 -23.17 -30.10 -6.01
C THR A 110 -22.79 -29.02 -5.01
N ASN A 111 -21.59 -29.11 -4.43
CA ASN A 111 -20.88 -27.98 -3.86
C ASN A 111 -20.65 -26.95 -4.99
N ALA A 112 -21.69 -26.19 -5.31
CA ALA A 112 -21.62 -25.14 -6.32
C ALA A 112 -21.26 -23.85 -5.58
N LEU A 113 -19.97 -23.51 -5.60
CA LEU A 113 -19.49 -22.19 -5.18
C LEU A 113 -20.40 -21.12 -5.78
N ARG A 114 -20.76 -20.11 -4.99
CA ARG A 114 -21.68 -19.03 -5.40
C ARG A 114 -21.26 -18.38 -6.72
N ASN A 115 -19.95 -18.28 -6.94
CA ASN A 115 -19.36 -17.84 -8.19
C ASN A 115 -18.39 -18.91 -8.71
N THR A 116 -18.56 -19.34 -9.96
CA THR A 116 -17.57 -20.18 -10.65
C THR A 116 -16.39 -19.32 -11.12
N PRO A 117 -15.19 -19.89 -11.36
CA PRO A 117 -14.07 -19.15 -11.93
C PRO A 117 -14.42 -18.43 -13.24
N ALA A 118 -15.24 -19.06 -14.10
CA ALA A 118 -15.74 -18.44 -15.33
C ALA A 118 -16.66 -17.24 -15.06
N SER A 119 -17.55 -17.34 -14.06
CA SER A 119 -18.39 -16.22 -13.62
C SER A 119 -17.55 -15.07 -13.07
N LEU A 120 -16.56 -15.36 -12.22
CA LEU A 120 -15.66 -14.34 -11.68
C LEU A 120 -14.83 -13.67 -12.79
N ALA A 121 -14.31 -14.45 -13.73
CA ALA A 121 -13.60 -13.91 -14.89
C ALA A 121 -14.48 -13.01 -15.75
N SER A 122 -15.76 -13.35 -15.93
CA SER A 122 -16.70 -12.50 -16.68
C SER A 122 -17.08 -11.19 -15.97
N GLN A 123 -16.99 -11.18 -14.64
CA GLN A 123 -17.22 -9.99 -13.81
C GLN A 123 -15.95 -9.15 -13.65
N TRP A 124 -14.80 -9.69 -14.01
CA TRP A 124 -13.51 -9.02 -13.90
C TRP A 124 -13.40 -7.93 -14.97
N GLN A 125 -13.36 -6.68 -14.51
CA GLN A 125 -13.26 -5.50 -15.37
C GLN A 125 -12.05 -4.69 -14.96
N THR A 126 -11.24 -4.31 -15.94
CA THR A 126 -10.02 -3.53 -15.75
C THR A 126 -10.03 -2.27 -16.59
N ILE A 127 -9.26 -1.28 -16.15
CA ILE A 127 -8.92 -0.07 -16.91
C ILE A 127 -7.50 -0.26 -17.42
N SER A 128 -7.35 -0.29 -18.73
CA SER A 128 -6.08 -0.39 -19.44
C SER A 128 -5.23 0.86 -19.20
N THR A 129 -3.92 0.66 -19.15
CA THR A 129 -2.89 1.71 -19.20
C THR A 129 -2.66 2.21 -20.62
N LEU A 130 -3.37 1.66 -21.61
CA LEU A 130 -3.25 1.91 -23.05
C LEU A 130 -1.90 1.49 -23.63
N ASP A 131 -1.20 0.60 -22.93
CA ASP A 131 0.04 -0.02 -23.34
C ASP A 131 0.00 -1.51 -22.95
N GLU A 132 0.22 -2.38 -23.93
CA GLU A 132 0.05 -3.82 -23.75
C GLU A 132 1.05 -4.43 -22.77
N SER A 133 2.29 -3.91 -22.72
CA SER A 133 3.34 -4.42 -21.84
C SER A 133 3.09 -4.01 -20.39
N LEU A 134 2.65 -2.77 -20.17
CA LEU A 134 2.21 -2.31 -18.85
C LEU A 134 0.97 -3.08 -18.39
N ASP A 135 -0.02 -3.28 -19.27
CA ASP A 135 -1.22 -4.05 -18.94
C ASP A 135 -0.91 -5.51 -18.63
N ARG A 136 0.00 -6.15 -19.38
CA ARG A 136 0.45 -7.52 -19.12
C ARG A 136 1.05 -7.65 -17.72
N ALA A 137 1.92 -6.72 -17.33
CA ALA A 137 2.51 -6.70 -15.99
C ALA A 137 1.45 -6.50 -14.88
N LEU A 138 0.34 -5.82 -15.19
CA LEU A 138 -0.78 -5.59 -14.28
C LEU A 138 -1.88 -6.65 -14.38
N GLY A 139 -1.70 -7.72 -15.14
CA GLY A 139 -2.74 -8.75 -15.32
C GLY A 139 -3.99 -8.23 -16.04
N GLY A 140 -3.82 -7.32 -17.01
CA GLY A 140 -4.88 -6.71 -17.81
C GLY A 140 -5.24 -5.26 -17.45
N GLY A 141 -4.57 -4.68 -16.45
CA GLY A 141 -4.75 -3.27 -16.07
C GLY A 141 -5.21 -3.07 -14.62
N ILE A 142 -5.84 -1.94 -14.35
CA ILE A 142 -6.31 -1.56 -13.01
C ILE A 142 -7.73 -2.07 -12.77
N PRO A 143 -7.97 -2.97 -11.82
CA PRO A 143 -9.29 -3.60 -11.66
C PRO A 143 -10.30 -2.69 -10.97
N ALA A 144 -11.56 -2.78 -11.43
CA ALA A 144 -12.71 -2.21 -10.74
C ALA A 144 -13.01 -3.00 -9.44
N GLY A 145 -13.58 -2.34 -8.43
CA GLY A 145 -13.88 -2.95 -7.14
C GLY A 145 -12.73 -2.91 -6.12
N TYR A 146 -11.56 -2.41 -6.51
CA TYR A 146 -10.35 -2.42 -5.69
C TYR A 146 -9.69 -1.04 -5.60
N ILE A 147 -8.83 -0.88 -4.58
CA ILE A 147 -7.96 0.28 -4.42
C ILE A 147 -6.57 -0.06 -4.94
N THR A 148 -6.08 0.72 -5.90
CA THR A 148 -4.69 0.65 -6.39
C THR A 148 -3.93 1.90 -6.02
N GLU A 149 -2.75 1.74 -5.42
CA GLU A 149 -1.84 2.85 -5.14
C GLU A 149 -0.74 2.95 -6.20
N ILE A 150 -0.51 4.16 -6.70
CA ILE A 150 0.64 4.52 -7.51
C ILE A 150 1.57 5.38 -6.67
N THR A 151 2.72 4.82 -6.30
CA THR A 151 3.73 5.48 -5.48
C THR A 151 5.00 5.77 -6.27
N GLY A 152 5.74 6.82 -5.93
CA GLY A 152 6.96 7.18 -6.65
C GLY A 152 7.50 8.55 -6.27
N GLU A 153 8.72 8.84 -6.68
CA GLU A 153 9.31 10.17 -6.49
C GLU A 153 8.68 11.24 -7.39
N SER A 154 9.02 12.51 -7.12
CA SER A 154 8.63 13.61 -8.00
C SER A 154 9.21 13.41 -9.42
N GLY A 155 8.37 13.57 -10.44
CA GLY A 155 8.75 13.36 -11.83
C GLY A 155 8.93 11.90 -12.26
N ALA A 156 8.59 10.92 -11.41
CA ALA A 156 8.56 9.50 -11.76
C ALA A 156 7.44 9.13 -12.76
N GLY A 157 6.45 10.02 -12.96
CA GLY A 157 5.38 9.82 -13.94
C GLY A 157 4.00 9.52 -13.36
N LYS A 158 3.81 9.61 -12.03
CA LYS A 158 2.53 9.36 -11.36
C LYS A 158 1.35 10.08 -12.02
N THR A 159 1.42 11.40 -12.12
CA THR A 159 0.35 12.20 -12.76
C THR A 159 0.14 11.79 -14.22
N GLN A 160 1.18 11.44 -14.99
CA GLN A 160 0.99 10.96 -16.37
C GLN A 160 0.21 9.64 -16.42
N PHE A 161 0.48 8.74 -15.49
CA PHE A 161 -0.25 7.49 -15.33
C PHE A 161 -1.72 7.76 -15.00
N LEU A 162 -1.99 8.62 -14.00
CA LEU A 162 -3.35 8.99 -13.60
C LEU A 162 -4.14 9.64 -14.74
N LEU A 163 -3.53 10.60 -15.45
CA LEU A 163 -4.17 11.24 -16.61
C LEU A 163 -4.48 10.25 -17.73
N THR A 164 -3.65 9.21 -17.90
CA THR A 164 -3.90 8.14 -18.88
C THR A 164 -5.15 7.35 -18.50
N LEU A 165 -5.27 6.97 -17.22
CA LEU A 165 -6.44 6.25 -16.70
C LEU A 165 -7.74 7.05 -16.80
N LEU A 166 -7.71 8.38 -16.58
CA LEU A 166 -8.88 9.25 -16.75
C LEU A 166 -9.47 9.21 -18.16
N LEU A 167 -8.62 9.01 -19.18
CA LEU A 167 -9.05 8.86 -20.58
C LEU A 167 -9.43 7.41 -20.89
N ALA A 168 -8.66 6.44 -20.39
CA ALA A 168 -8.86 5.02 -20.65
C ALA A 168 -10.20 4.50 -20.11
N VAL A 169 -10.62 4.89 -18.90
CA VAL A 169 -11.87 4.41 -18.29
C VAL A 169 -13.13 4.71 -19.12
N GLN A 170 -13.07 5.77 -19.93
CA GLN A 170 -14.19 6.20 -20.79
C GLN A 170 -14.35 5.29 -22.03
N LEU A 171 -13.31 4.54 -22.38
CA LEU A 171 -13.38 3.59 -23.48
C LEU A 171 -14.22 2.36 -23.09
N PRO A 172 -14.89 1.71 -24.05
CA PRO A 172 -15.54 0.43 -23.78
C PRO A 172 -14.50 -0.66 -23.45
N PRO A 173 -14.95 -1.80 -22.88
CA PRO A 173 -14.12 -2.99 -22.81
C PRO A 173 -13.55 -3.36 -24.19
N PRO A 174 -12.28 -3.83 -24.26
CA PRO A 174 -11.42 -4.24 -23.15
C PRO A 174 -10.56 -3.11 -22.53
N HIS A 175 -10.63 -1.88 -23.04
CA HIS A 175 -9.73 -0.80 -22.58
C HIS A 175 -10.22 -0.08 -21.33
N GLY A 176 -11.52 0.01 -21.13
CA GLY A 176 -12.09 0.72 -19.98
C GLY A 176 -13.47 0.20 -19.61
N LEU A 177 -14.20 1.03 -18.88
CA LEU A 177 -15.52 0.68 -18.34
C LEU A 177 -16.67 1.38 -19.09
N GLY A 178 -16.37 2.20 -20.10
CA GLY A 178 -17.35 3.03 -20.79
C GLY A 178 -17.98 4.09 -19.88
N ARG A 179 -17.28 4.51 -18.82
CA ARG A 179 -17.83 5.33 -17.73
C ARG A 179 -17.00 6.60 -17.49
N PRO A 180 -17.60 7.67 -16.93
CA PRO A 180 -16.87 8.89 -16.65
C PRO A 180 -15.93 8.73 -15.44
N ALA A 181 -15.03 9.69 -15.25
CA ALA A 181 -14.02 9.67 -14.21
C ALA A 181 -14.16 10.86 -13.23
N LEU A 182 -13.83 10.64 -11.97
CA LEU A 182 -13.75 11.67 -10.94
C LEU A 182 -12.30 11.81 -10.46
N TYR A 183 -11.77 13.03 -10.51
CA TYR A 183 -10.42 13.38 -10.09
C TYR A 183 -10.47 14.32 -8.88
N ILE A 184 -9.89 13.89 -7.77
CA ILE A 184 -9.79 14.64 -6.52
C ILE A 184 -8.32 15.04 -6.35
N SER A 185 -8.05 16.34 -6.40
CA SER A 185 -6.72 16.89 -6.24
C SER A 185 -6.49 17.42 -4.82
N THR A 186 -5.32 17.16 -4.24
CA THR A 186 -4.87 17.78 -2.98
C THR A 186 -3.81 18.86 -3.18
N GLU A 187 -2.98 18.77 -4.22
CA GLU A 187 -1.84 19.68 -4.41
C GLU A 187 -2.05 20.67 -5.57
N ALA A 188 -2.33 20.16 -6.77
CA ALA A 188 -2.38 20.96 -7.99
C ALA A 188 -3.57 20.56 -8.89
N PRO A 189 -4.32 21.54 -9.42
CA PRO A 189 -5.52 21.26 -10.20
C PRO A 189 -5.21 20.41 -11.44
N LEU A 190 -6.23 19.69 -11.91
CA LEU A 190 -6.15 18.83 -13.09
C LEU A 190 -5.65 19.61 -14.32
N SER A 191 -4.59 19.11 -14.96
CA SER A 191 -4.05 19.73 -16.18
C SER A 191 -4.85 19.33 -17.42
N THR A 192 -5.89 20.11 -17.72
CA THR A 192 -6.71 19.94 -18.94
C THR A 192 -5.89 20.07 -20.22
N ARG A 193 -4.91 20.99 -20.25
CA ARG A 193 -3.95 21.14 -21.36
C ARG A 193 -3.22 19.84 -21.65
N ARG A 194 -2.76 19.14 -20.60
CA ARG A 194 -2.04 17.88 -20.77
C ARG A 194 -2.95 16.76 -21.27
N LEU A 195 -4.18 16.67 -20.76
CA LEU A 195 -5.18 15.71 -21.26
C LEU A 195 -5.51 15.94 -22.72
N ALA A 196 -5.74 17.20 -23.14
CA ALA A 196 -5.99 17.54 -24.54
C ALA A 196 -4.82 17.15 -25.45
N GLN A 197 -3.59 17.35 -24.99
CA GLN A 197 -2.38 16.92 -25.70
C GLN A 197 -2.32 15.39 -25.84
N MET A 198 -2.65 14.64 -24.79
CA MET A 198 -2.69 13.17 -24.82
C MET A 198 -3.77 12.67 -25.77
N LEU A 199 -4.99 13.22 -25.67
CA LEU A 199 -6.10 12.95 -26.60
C LEU A 199 -5.70 13.16 -28.06
N ASN A 200 -5.01 14.25 -28.34
CA ASN A 200 -4.60 14.62 -29.69
C ASN A 200 -3.37 13.89 -30.20
N ALA A 201 -2.57 13.23 -29.35
CA ALA A 201 -1.31 12.61 -29.75
C ALA A 201 -1.29 11.08 -29.66
N ASN A 202 -2.13 10.49 -28.82
CA ASN A 202 -2.20 9.04 -28.69
C ASN A 202 -2.78 8.40 -29.98
N PRO A 203 -2.08 7.42 -30.59
CA PRO A 203 -2.54 6.77 -31.82
C PRO A 203 -3.93 6.14 -31.71
N LEU A 204 -4.24 5.51 -30.57
CA LEU A 204 -5.51 4.82 -30.34
C LEU A 204 -6.69 5.80 -30.35
N PHE A 205 -6.53 7.00 -29.79
CA PHE A 205 -7.59 8.01 -29.84
C PHE A 205 -7.72 8.67 -31.22
N ARG A 206 -6.64 8.70 -32.01
CA ARG A 206 -6.64 9.31 -33.35
C ARG A 206 -7.34 8.45 -34.38
N SER A 207 -7.28 7.13 -34.24
CA SER A 207 -7.95 6.19 -35.14
C SER A 207 -9.44 6.03 -34.84
N MET A 208 -9.91 6.49 -33.68
CA MET A 208 -11.32 6.42 -33.28
C MET A 208 -12.18 7.52 -33.90
N ASP A 209 -13.45 7.19 -34.11
CA ASP A 209 -14.48 8.17 -34.43
C ASP A 209 -14.66 9.20 -33.31
N ARG A 210 -15.05 10.42 -33.67
CA ARG A 210 -15.21 11.51 -32.70
C ARG A 210 -16.22 11.20 -31.59
N ALA A 211 -17.23 10.40 -31.89
CA ALA A 211 -18.28 10.03 -30.93
C ALA A 211 -17.83 8.99 -29.91
N SER A 212 -16.86 8.12 -30.24
CA SER A 212 -16.32 7.09 -29.36
C SER A 212 -15.04 7.51 -28.64
N ARG A 213 -14.48 8.66 -29.02
CA ARG A 213 -13.27 9.21 -28.39
C ARG A 213 -13.57 9.70 -26.97
N PRO A 214 -12.65 9.48 -26.01
CA PRO A 214 -12.77 10.07 -24.69
C PRO A 214 -12.84 11.61 -24.76
N SER A 215 -13.56 12.22 -23.82
CA SER A 215 -13.74 13.67 -23.71
C SER A 215 -13.31 14.17 -22.34
N LEU A 216 -12.95 15.46 -22.29
CA LEU A 216 -12.71 16.16 -21.03
C LEU A 216 -14.01 16.41 -20.25
N ASP A 217 -15.16 16.47 -20.93
CA ASP A 217 -16.46 16.69 -20.30
C ASP A 217 -16.90 15.52 -19.40
N GLN A 218 -16.32 14.34 -19.65
CA GLN A 218 -16.54 13.11 -18.86
C GLN A 218 -15.53 12.98 -17.70
N ILE A 219 -14.77 14.05 -17.40
CA ILE A 219 -13.84 14.09 -16.28
C ILE A 219 -14.29 15.19 -15.31
N ILE A 220 -14.81 14.76 -14.17
CA ILE A 220 -15.19 15.65 -13.08
C ILE A 220 -13.95 15.88 -12.23
N SER A 221 -13.63 17.14 -11.92
CA SER A 221 -12.50 17.47 -11.06
C SER A 221 -12.97 18.27 -9.85
N THR A 222 -12.45 17.93 -8.68
CA THR A 222 -12.61 18.70 -7.44
C THR A 222 -11.27 18.80 -6.71
N ALA A 223 -11.12 19.81 -5.84
CA ALA A 223 -9.90 20.03 -5.07
C ALA A 223 -10.23 20.01 -3.57
N THR A 224 -9.37 19.35 -2.79
CA THR A 224 -9.50 19.19 -1.33
C THR A 224 -8.25 19.75 -0.66
N PRO A 225 -8.27 21.02 -0.21
CA PRO A 225 -7.07 21.72 0.28
C PRO A 225 -6.60 21.25 1.67
N ASP A 226 -7.45 20.55 2.41
CA ASP A 226 -7.18 20.07 3.76
C ASP A 226 -7.89 18.73 4.02
N LEU A 227 -7.57 18.12 5.17
CA LEU A 227 -8.06 16.80 5.55
C LEU A 227 -9.57 16.79 5.86
N GLU A 228 -10.11 17.87 6.44
CA GLU A 228 -11.53 17.98 6.77
C GLU A 228 -12.38 18.05 5.50
N SER A 229 -11.99 18.90 4.55
CA SER A 229 -12.59 19.01 3.22
C SER A 229 -12.52 17.69 2.46
N GLN A 230 -11.39 16.97 2.56
CA GLN A 230 -11.23 15.66 1.96
C GLN A 230 -12.21 14.64 2.54
N ASP A 231 -12.32 14.54 3.86
CA ASP A 231 -13.24 13.61 4.52
C ASP A 231 -14.70 13.94 4.20
N HIS A 232 -15.07 15.22 4.23
CA HIS A 232 -16.40 15.69 3.88
C HIS A 232 -16.76 15.38 2.41
N ILE A 233 -15.86 15.69 1.47
CA ILE A 233 -16.09 15.45 0.04
C ILE A 233 -16.22 13.94 -0.22
N LEU A 234 -15.30 13.12 0.30
CA LEU A 234 -15.36 11.68 0.13
C LEU A 234 -16.64 11.08 0.72
N THR A 235 -17.13 11.60 1.85
CA THR A 235 -18.27 11.03 2.59
C THR A 235 -19.61 11.44 2.01
N PHE A 236 -19.76 12.70 1.61
CA PHE A 236 -21.07 13.24 1.26
C PHE A 236 -21.23 13.59 -0.22
N GLN A 237 -20.16 14.05 -0.89
CA GLN A 237 -20.25 14.53 -2.26
C GLN A 237 -19.93 13.42 -3.28
N VAL A 238 -18.86 12.66 -3.03
CA VAL A 238 -18.40 11.61 -3.96
C VAL A 238 -19.46 10.55 -4.21
N PRO A 239 -20.13 9.96 -3.19
CA PRO A 239 -21.12 8.91 -3.44
C PRO A 239 -22.28 9.41 -4.30
N VAL A 240 -22.72 10.65 -4.09
CA VAL A 240 -23.80 11.29 -4.85
C VAL A 240 -23.40 11.47 -6.32
N GLU A 241 -22.21 12.00 -6.58
CA GLU A 241 -21.74 12.21 -7.95
C GLU A 241 -21.42 10.88 -8.66
N VAL A 242 -20.90 9.89 -7.94
CA VAL A 242 -20.67 8.53 -8.45
C VAL A 242 -21.97 7.89 -8.92
N GLU A 243 -23.02 7.98 -8.12
CA GLU A 243 -24.33 7.41 -8.44
C GLU A 243 -25.03 8.17 -9.57
N ARG A 244 -25.01 9.50 -9.52
CA ARG A 244 -25.64 10.37 -10.52
C ARG A 244 -25.06 10.19 -11.92
N ARG A 245 -23.74 10.05 -12.03
CA ARG A 245 -23.03 10.02 -13.32
C ARG A 245 -22.53 8.65 -13.72
N ASN A 246 -22.77 7.64 -12.87
CA ASN A 246 -22.27 6.29 -13.07
C ASN A 246 -20.73 6.26 -13.25
N ILE A 247 -19.99 6.90 -12.34
CA ILE A 247 -18.51 7.03 -12.39
C ILE A 247 -17.83 5.65 -12.32
N GLY A 248 -16.89 5.40 -13.22
CA GLY A 248 -16.12 4.13 -13.28
C GLY A 248 -14.73 4.21 -12.65
N LEU A 249 -14.20 5.41 -12.41
CA LEU A 249 -12.88 5.64 -11.84
C LEU A 249 -12.89 6.84 -10.91
N VAL A 250 -12.39 6.65 -9.68
CA VAL A 250 -12.12 7.74 -8.74
C VAL A 250 -10.61 7.81 -8.50
N ILE A 251 -10.02 8.98 -8.76
CA ILE A 251 -8.60 9.26 -8.51
C ILE A 251 -8.45 10.22 -7.32
N LEU A 252 -7.53 9.92 -6.41
CA LEU A 252 -7.08 10.84 -5.36
C LEU A 252 -5.58 11.16 -5.52
N ASP A 253 -5.26 12.35 -6.04
CA ASP A 253 -3.89 12.81 -6.30
C ASP A 253 -3.51 14.00 -5.40
N SER A 254 -2.77 13.82 -4.29
CA SER A 254 -2.28 12.58 -3.69
C SER A 254 -2.94 12.31 -2.35
N VAL A 255 -3.11 11.03 -1.98
CA VAL A 255 -3.70 10.64 -0.69
C VAL A 255 -2.84 11.09 0.50
N ALA A 256 -1.54 11.29 0.31
CA ALA A 256 -0.64 11.60 1.41
C ALA A 256 -0.53 13.08 1.76
N ALA A 257 -0.88 14.01 0.87
CA ALA A 257 -0.63 15.44 1.07
C ALA A 257 -1.30 15.99 2.34
N ASN A 258 -2.61 15.77 2.47
CA ASN A 258 -3.40 16.32 3.58
C ASN A 258 -3.07 15.66 4.92
N TYR A 259 -2.76 14.36 4.91
CA TYR A 259 -2.30 13.67 6.11
C TYR A 259 -0.92 14.13 6.57
N ARG A 260 0.04 14.34 5.65
CA ARG A 260 1.38 14.84 6.00
C ARG A 260 1.32 16.21 6.67
N ALA A 261 0.56 17.14 6.08
CA ALA A 261 0.43 18.50 6.60
C ALA A 261 -0.15 18.51 8.02
N GLU A 262 -1.19 17.70 8.28
CA GLU A 262 -1.83 17.63 9.58
C GLU A 262 -0.96 16.92 10.64
N PHE A 263 -0.17 15.93 10.21
CA PHE A 263 0.70 15.18 11.10
C PHE A 263 1.98 15.93 11.50
N GLU A 264 2.48 16.82 10.65
CA GLU A 264 3.54 17.76 10.99
C GLU A 264 3.04 18.84 11.96
N ARG A 265 1.85 19.39 11.74
CA ARG A 265 1.23 20.38 12.65
C ARG A 265 1.03 19.86 14.07
N SER A 266 0.68 18.58 14.22
CA SER A 266 0.43 17.96 15.53
C SER A 266 1.65 17.26 16.14
N ALA A 267 2.85 17.39 15.55
CA ALA A 267 4.12 16.93 16.14
C ALA A 267 4.65 17.86 17.26
N SER A 268 4.04 19.01 17.47
CA SER A 268 4.36 19.99 18.53
C SER A 268 3.63 19.71 19.86
N GLY A 269 2.79 18.67 19.96
CA GLY A 269 2.17 18.24 21.21
C GLY A 269 1.91 16.72 21.25
N GLY A 270 2.50 16.01 22.21
CA GLY A 270 2.16 14.63 22.59
C GLY A 270 2.32 13.54 21.51
N GLN A 271 3.53 13.01 21.32
CA GLN A 271 3.88 12.03 20.28
C GLN A 271 3.01 10.75 20.22
N ALA A 272 2.56 10.20 21.35
CA ALA A 272 2.04 8.82 21.40
C ALA A 272 0.54 8.68 21.14
N ALA A 273 -0.31 9.51 21.76
CA ALA A 273 -1.76 9.48 21.58
C ALA A 273 -2.16 9.87 20.15
N ASN A 274 -1.43 10.84 19.57
CA ASN A 274 -1.65 11.30 18.21
C ASN A 274 -1.37 10.18 17.19
N MET A 275 -0.35 9.33 17.38
CA MET A 275 -0.07 8.23 16.44
C MET A 275 -1.19 7.18 16.34
N GLY A 276 -1.96 6.93 17.40
CA GLY A 276 -3.08 5.98 17.38
C GLY A 276 -4.25 6.48 16.53
N ALA A 277 -4.66 7.74 16.74
CA ALA A 277 -5.71 8.40 15.97
C ALA A 277 -5.36 8.42 14.47
N ARG A 278 -4.11 8.77 14.13
CA ARG A 278 -3.63 8.80 12.74
C ARG A 278 -3.77 7.46 12.00
N ARG A 279 -3.55 6.35 12.71
CA ARG A 279 -3.72 4.99 12.14
C ARG A 279 -5.19 4.69 11.93
N ALA A 280 -6.04 5.03 12.90
CA ALA A 280 -7.48 4.85 12.79
C ALA A 280 -8.05 5.63 11.60
N ASP A 281 -7.53 6.83 11.33
CA ASP A 281 -7.98 7.65 10.19
C ASP A 281 -7.59 7.04 8.84
N LEU A 282 -6.37 6.52 8.70
CA LEU A 282 -5.94 5.82 7.48
C LEU A 282 -6.74 4.54 7.24
N VAL A 283 -7.05 3.80 8.30
CA VAL A 283 -7.92 2.61 8.23
C VAL A 283 -9.34 3.02 7.82
N ARG A 284 -9.90 4.07 8.42
CA ARG A 284 -11.23 4.59 8.08
C ARG A 284 -11.30 5.02 6.62
N LEU A 285 -10.31 5.76 6.13
CA LEU A 285 -10.21 6.15 4.73
C LEU A 285 -10.15 4.92 3.81
N GLY A 286 -9.28 3.96 4.13
CA GLY A 286 -9.15 2.72 3.37
C GLY A 286 -10.45 1.94 3.28
N MET A 287 -11.14 1.78 4.41
CA MET A 287 -12.46 1.14 4.47
C MET A 287 -13.47 1.86 3.58
N HIS A 288 -13.53 3.18 3.68
CA HIS A 288 -14.49 4.00 2.95
C HIS A 288 -14.25 3.93 1.43
N LEU A 289 -13.00 4.09 0.98
CA LEU A 289 -12.66 3.96 -0.44
C LEU A 289 -12.96 2.56 -0.99
N ARG A 290 -12.77 1.51 -0.17
CA ARG A 290 -13.07 0.14 -0.56
C ARG A 290 -14.57 -0.10 -0.67
N GLU A 291 -15.35 0.42 0.29
CA GLU A 291 -16.81 0.37 0.24
C GLU A 291 -17.34 1.07 -1.02
N LEU A 292 -16.77 2.23 -1.38
CA LEU A 292 -17.10 2.94 -2.61
C LEU A 292 -16.77 2.10 -3.85
N ALA A 293 -15.55 1.53 -3.92
CA ALA A 293 -15.11 0.71 -5.04
C ALA A 293 -16.02 -0.50 -5.27
N GLN A 294 -16.34 -1.23 -4.19
CA GLN A 294 -17.14 -2.45 -4.25
C GLN A 294 -18.61 -2.17 -4.53
N LYS A 295 -19.21 -1.16 -3.87
CA LYS A 295 -20.64 -0.84 -4.02
C LYS A 295 -20.99 -0.42 -5.44
N TYR A 296 -20.13 0.38 -6.08
CA TYR A 296 -20.38 0.95 -7.40
C TYR A 296 -19.61 0.27 -8.53
N ASN A 297 -18.89 -0.81 -8.21
CA ASN A 297 -17.98 -1.54 -9.11
C ASN A 297 -17.11 -0.57 -9.94
N LEU A 298 -16.39 0.31 -9.25
CA LEU A 298 -15.50 1.31 -9.84
C LEU A 298 -14.06 1.07 -9.37
N ALA A 299 -13.08 1.51 -10.15
CA ALA A 299 -11.69 1.49 -9.72
C ALA A 299 -11.39 2.71 -8.86
N VAL A 300 -10.70 2.53 -7.72
CA VAL A 300 -10.14 3.64 -6.95
C VAL A 300 -8.63 3.64 -7.12
N VAL A 301 -8.08 4.76 -7.57
CA VAL A 301 -6.63 4.92 -7.73
C VAL A 301 -6.14 6.08 -6.88
N VAL A 302 -5.19 5.80 -5.99
CA VAL A 302 -4.58 6.83 -5.17
C VAL A 302 -3.14 7.06 -5.59
N SER A 303 -2.70 8.32 -5.57
CA SER A 303 -1.29 8.66 -5.75
C SER A 303 -0.63 8.84 -4.39
N ASN A 304 0.62 8.38 -4.25
CA ASN A 304 1.42 8.60 -3.05
C ASN A 304 2.83 9.07 -3.41
N GLN A 305 3.37 9.94 -2.55
CA GLN A 305 4.73 10.42 -2.64
C GLN A 305 5.63 9.55 -1.76
N VAL A 306 6.92 9.50 -2.09
CA VAL A 306 7.94 8.83 -1.26
C VAL A 306 8.73 9.85 -0.45
N ALA A 307 9.34 9.39 0.63
CA ALA A 307 10.32 10.12 1.44
C ALA A 307 11.66 9.37 1.42
N ASP A 308 12.76 10.11 1.53
CA ASP A 308 14.10 9.52 1.62
C ASP A 308 14.36 8.95 3.03
N ARG A 309 15.06 7.82 3.11
CA ARG A 309 15.71 7.36 4.34
C ARG A 309 17.14 7.85 4.36
N PHE A 310 17.47 8.60 5.40
CA PHE A 310 18.86 8.73 5.82
C PHE A 310 19.18 7.52 6.70
N GLY A 311 20.02 6.61 6.19
CA GLY A 311 20.64 5.60 7.05
C GLY A 311 21.34 6.31 8.18
N GLY A 312 21.00 5.97 9.43
CA GLY A 312 21.79 6.43 10.57
C GLY A 312 23.20 5.89 10.37
N GLY A 313 24.13 6.77 10.01
CA GLY A 313 25.55 6.44 10.06
C GLY A 313 25.89 6.07 11.48
N GLY A 314 25.85 4.77 11.79
CA GLY A 314 26.59 4.24 12.91
C GLY A 314 28.04 4.65 12.70
N ILE A 315 28.64 5.25 13.71
CA ILE A 315 30.08 5.50 13.79
C ILE A 315 30.76 4.14 13.92
N ILE A 316 30.77 3.34 12.85
CA ILE A 316 31.50 2.08 12.78
C ILE A 316 31.95 1.95 11.32
N GLY A 317 33.24 2.19 11.07
CA GLY A 317 33.84 1.98 9.76
C GLY A 317 34.61 3.16 9.14
N ARG A 318 35.14 4.11 9.93
CA ARG A 318 36.39 4.74 9.48
C ARG A 318 37.47 3.66 9.58
N SER A 319 37.82 3.10 8.43
CA SER A 319 39.02 2.27 8.29
C SER A 319 40.21 3.09 8.79
N PHE A 320 40.64 2.81 10.02
CA PHE A 320 41.93 3.22 10.52
C PHE A 320 42.97 2.48 9.66
N LYS A 321 43.52 3.18 8.66
CA LYS A 321 44.83 2.81 8.14
C LYS A 321 45.81 2.99 9.31
N THR A 322 46.28 1.88 9.84
CA THR A 322 47.37 1.83 10.81
C THR A 322 48.61 2.51 10.20
N PRO A 323 49.19 3.54 10.84
CA PRO A 323 50.53 3.99 10.49
C PRO A 323 51.52 3.05 11.18
N ALA A 324 52.38 2.43 10.38
CA ALA A 324 53.57 1.76 10.89
C ALA A 324 54.50 2.79 11.55
N SER A 325 55.09 2.35 12.66
CA SER A 325 56.06 3.07 13.49
C SER A 325 57.23 3.67 12.71
N SER A 326 57.43 4.98 12.85
CA SER A 326 58.77 5.57 12.89
C SER A 326 58.72 6.90 13.65
N ALA A 327 59.86 7.27 14.21
CA ALA A 327 60.01 8.00 15.45
C ALA A 327 59.85 9.52 15.37
N SER A 328 59.72 10.09 16.58
CA SER A 328 60.24 11.39 17.01
C SER A 328 59.39 12.65 16.83
N SER A 329 59.26 13.32 17.98
CA SER A 329 59.11 14.75 18.23
C SER A 329 57.69 15.34 18.32
N ARG A 330 57.54 16.14 19.39
CA ARG A 330 56.36 16.71 20.05
C ARG A 330 55.56 17.69 19.17
N PRO A 331 54.33 18.05 19.60
CA PRO A 331 53.94 19.45 19.51
C PRO A 331 53.33 20.03 20.80
N HIS A 332 53.57 21.33 20.97
CA HIS A 332 52.94 22.24 21.92
C HIS A 332 51.55 22.71 21.42
N PRO A 333 50.69 23.29 22.29
CA PRO A 333 49.29 23.60 22.00
C PRO A 333 49.02 25.09 21.72
N SER A 334 48.04 25.38 20.87
CA SER A 334 47.27 26.65 20.84
C SER A 334 46.07 26.51 19.90
N VAL A 335 44.88 26.24 20.42
CA VAL A 335 43.82 27.22 20.78
C VAL A 335 43.43 28.16 19.65
N SER A 336 42.27 27.83 19.08
CA SER A 336 41.41 28.57 18.16
C SER A 336 40.78 29.82 18.79
N ASN A 337 40.61 30.89 17.99
CA ASN A 337 39.37 31.68 17.94
C ASN A 337 39.33 32.71 16.81
N LEU A 338 38.10 33.19 16.56
CA LEU A 338 37.57 34.13 15.55
C LEU A 338 37.23 33.52 14.18
N ALA A 339 36.11 33.76 13.50
CA ALA A 339 34.85 34.50 13.65
C ALA A 339 34.49 35.09 12.27
N THR A 340 33.22 34.92 11.89
CA THR A 340 32.42 35.75 10.96
C THR A 340 32.74 35.79 9.45
N GLY A 341 31.72 35.45 8.64
CA GLY A 341 31.63 35.80 7.22
C GLY A 341 30.46 35.12 6.51
N ARG A 342 29.31 35.81 6.45
CA ARG A 342 28.06 35.39 5.77
C ARG A 342 28.27 35.07 4.28
N GLY A 343 27.62 34.00 3.81
CA GLY A 343 27.37 33.73 2.40
C GLY A 343 26.15 32.82 2.24
N SER A 344 25.01 33.41 1.88
CA SER A 344 23.71 32.77 1.69
C SER A 344 23.68 31.91 0.42
N LEU A 345 23.43 30.60 0.56
CA LEU A 345 22.86 29.75 -0.49
C LEU A 345 21.83 28.81 0.17
N GLY A 346 20.57 28.97 -0.24
CA GLY A 346 19.42 28.29 0.34
C GLY A 346 19.44 26.79 0.09
N ASN A 347 19.65 26.03 1.17
CA ASN A 347 19.42 24.59 1.17
C ASN A 347 17.95 24.32 1.48
N ARG A 348 17.22 23.83 0.47
CA ARG A 348 15.83 23.37 0.60
C ARG A 348 15.83 22.09 1.45
N ALA A 349 15.34 22.19 2.67
CA ALA A 349 15.33 21.09 3.64
C ALA A 349 14.61 19.85 3.08
N THR A 350 15.31 18.73 3.01
CA THR A 350 14.75 17.40 2.70
C THR A 350 13.93 16.92 3.90
N GLN A 351 12.61 16.84 3.72
CA GLN A 351 11.66 16.48 4.78
C GLN A 351 11.61 14.95 4.99
N ASN A 352 11.88 14.51 6.22
CA ASN A 352 11.67 13.13 6.66
C ASN A 352 10.20 12.88 6.97
N SER A 353 9.62 11.75 6.56
CA SER A 353 8.25 11.40 6.98
C SER A 353 8.27 10.74 8.36
N PRO A 354 7.66 11.35 9.40
CA PRO A 354 7.54 10.74 10.74
C PRO A 354 6.68 9.46 10.73
N LEU A 355 5.90 9.22 9.67
CA LEU A 355 5.08 8.02 9.49
C LEU A 355 5.88 6.77 9.09
N ALA A 356 7.09 6.94 8.56
CA ALA A 356 7.96 5.86 8.12
C ALA A 356 9.01 5.42 9.16
N THR A 357 9.11 6.13 10.30
CA THR A 357 10.23 5.97 11.24
C THR A 357 9.73 5.33 12.53
N ARG A 358 9.83 4.00 12.65
CA ARG A 358 9.43 3.28 13.86
C ARG A 358 10.56 2.38 14.39
N SER A 359 11.69 2.99 14.75
CA SER A 359 12.74 2.36 15.57
C SER A 359 13.89 3.33 15.88
N LYS A 360 13.71 4.22 16.86
CA LYS A 360 14.85 4.79 17.60
C LYS A 360 14.57 4.70 19.10
N PRO A 361 15.50 4.17 19.92
CA PRO A 361 15.56 4.50 21.33
C PRO A 361 15.76 6.01 21.47
N LEU A 362 15.16 6.61 22.51
CA LEU A 362 15.40 8.01 22.87
C LEU A 362 16.91 8.24 23.05
N PRO A 363 17.48 9.36 22.57
CA PRO A 363 18.85 9.71 22.93
C PRO A 363 18.94 9.90 24.46
N PRO A 364 20.05 9.49 25.10
CA PRO A 364 20.23 9.77 26.52
C PRO A 364 20.19 11.29 26.74
N VAL A 365 19.40 11.70 27.72
CA VAL A 365 19.42 13.07 28.24
C VAL A 365 20.83 13.33 28.77
N ALA A 366 21.46 14.42 28.34
CA ALA A 366 22.76 14.82 28.88
C ALA A 366 22.56 15.23 30.35
N LEU A 367 23.06 14.41 31.28
CA LEU A 367 23.09 14.72 32.71
C LEU A 367 24.30 15.61 33.01
N THR A 368 24.17 16.48 34.00
CA THR A 368 25.27 17.37 34.42
C THR A 368 26.29 16.59 35.26
N ALA A 369 27.55 17.04 35.26
CA ALA A 369 28.65 16.37 35.96
C ALA A 369 28.41 16.18 37.47
N GLU A 370 27.54 17.00 38.06
CA GLU A 370 27.17 16.92 39.48
C GLU A 370 26.27 15.72 39.79
N GLU A 371 25.46 15.25 38.83
CA GLU A 371 24.55 14.10 39.01
C GLU A 371 25.26 12.74 38.86
N GLU A 372 26.42 12.71 38.20
CA GLU A 372 27.24 11.49 38.04
C GLU A 372 28.01 11.15 39.33
N GLU A 373 28.47 12.16 40.06
CA GLU A 373 29.27 12.00 41.29
C GLU A 373 28.41 11.48 42.46
N GLU A 374 27.17 11.95 42.56
CA GLU A 374 26.21 11.51 43.59
C GLU A 374 25.76 10.05 43.38
N ARG A 375 25.63 9.62 42.12
CA ARG A 375 25.35 8.22 41.76
C ARG A 375 26.54 7.29 42.00
N PHE A 376 27.77 7.77 41.81
CA PHE A 376 28.97 6.99 42.06
C PHE A 376 29.13 6.66 43.56
N LEU A 377 28.89 7.64 44.43
CA LEU A 377 28.90 7.43 45.88
C LEU A 377 27.77 6.51 46.35
N ALA A 378 26.57 6.63 45.78
CA ALA A 378 25.45 5.73 46.07
C ALA A 378 25.67 4.28 45.62
N SER A 379 26.51 4.05 44.60
CA SER A 379 26.87 2.72 44.10
C SER A 379 27.80 1.95 45.05
N LEU A 380 28.60 2.64 45.86
CA LEU A 380 29.59 2.01 46.74
C LEU A 380 28.98 1.39 48.01
N MET A 381 27.70 1.67 48.31
CA MET A 381 27.02 1.17 49.52
C MET A 381 25.92 0.12 49.26
N ARG A 382 25.84 -0.46 48.05
CA ARG A 382 24.86 -1.53 47.76
C ARG A 382 25.41 -2.92 48.06
N PRO A 383 24.67 -3.80 48.76
CA PRO A 383 25.03 -5.22 48.87
C PRO A 383 25.00 -5.89 47.48
N PRO A 384 25.82 -6.93 47.25
CA PRO A 384 25.91 -7.59 45.95
C PRO A 384 24.57 -8.19 45.54
N PRO A 385 24.21 -8.15 44.23
CA PRO A 385 22.97 -8.73 43.75
C PRO A 385 22.98 -10.25 43.96
N PRO A 386 21.81 -10.88 44.24
CA PRO A 386 21.73 -12.33 44.34
C PRO A 386 22.15 -12.99 43.01
N PRO A 387 22.72 -14.20 43.05
CA PRO A 387 23.12 -14.91 41.84
C PRO A 387 21.91 -15.09 40.91
N PRO A 388 22.10 -15.00 39.58
CA PRO A 388 21.01 -15.11 38.63
C PRO A 388 20.32 -16.47 38.75
N PHE A 389 18.99 -16.46 38.76
CA PHE A 389 18.18 -17.68 38.69
C PHE A 389 18.54 -18.44 37.41
N PRO A 390 18.77 -19.76 37.45
CA PRO A 390 19.00 -20.55 36.25
C PRO A 390 17.67 -20.68 35.49
N GLY A 391 17.44 -19.77 34.55
CA GLY A 391 16.21 -19.72 33.73
C GLY A 391 16.17 -18.62 32.65
N ASP A 392 17.06 -17.62 32.68
CA ASP A 392 17.00 -16.45 31.79
C ASP A 392 18.01 -16.46 30.61
N GLU A 393 18.47 -17.62 30.14
CA GLU A 393 19.34 -17.70 28.94
C GLU A 393 18.62 -17.45 27.60
N ASP A 394 17.28 -17.42 27.59
CA ASP A 394 16.51 -17.14 26.36
C ASP A 394 16.26 -15.64 26.08
N SER A 395 16.75 -14.74 26.94
CA SER A 395 16.52 -13.29 26.81
C SER A 395 17.53 -12.56 25.91
N ILE A 396 18.56 -13.25 25.38
CA ILE A 396 19.57 -12.67 24.47
C ILE A 396 19.68 -13.48 23.17
N ARG A 397 18.55 -13.81 22.54
CA ARG A 397 18.56 -14.09 21.10
C ARG A 397 18.21 -12.79 20.38
N PRO A 398 19.12 -12.20 19.56
CA PRO A 398 18.72 -11.11 18.69
C PRO A 398 17.53 -11.58 17.87
N GLN A 399 16.45 -10.79 17.84
CA GLN A 399 15.26 -11.18 17.10
C GLN A 399 15.65 -11.53 15.67
N PRO A 400 15.11 -12.62 15.10
CA PRO A 400 15.45 -13.02 13.76
C PRO A 400 15.24 -11.84 12.81
N PRO A 401 16.18 -11.54 11.91
CA PRO A 401 16.10 -10.38 11.01
C PRO A 401 14.76 -10.28 10.28
N ALA A 402 14.12 -11.41 10.00
CA ALA A 402 12.79 -11.51 9.40
C ALA A 402 11.66 -10.78 10.17
N LEU A 403 11.80 -10.57 11.47
CA LEU A 403 10.84 -9.85 12.30
C LEU A 403 11.13 -8.35 12.40
N LEU A 404 12.30 -7.90 11.94
CA LEU A 404 12.63 -6.49 11.92
C LEU A 404 11.84 -5.79 10.81
N LEU A 405 11.24 -4.64 11.14
CA LEU A 405 10.55 -3.79 10.17
C LEU A 405 11.44 -3.45 8.97
N ASP A 406 12.75 -3.30 9.21
CA ASP A 406 13.72 -3.02 8.16
C ASP A 406 13.78 -4.09 7.09
N HIS A 407 13.69 -5.34 7.52
CA HIS A 407 13.61 -6.49 6.64
C HIS A 407 12.21 -6.66 6.05
N GLN A 408 11.15 -6.35 6.82
CA GLN A 408 9.77 -6.53 6.36
C GLN A 408 9.30 -5.52 5.32
N GLN A 409 9.79 -4.29 5.40
CA GLN A 409 9.31 -3.21 4.54
C GLN A 409 9.68 -3.39 3.07
N GLN A 410 10.76 -4.10 2.75
CA GLN A 410 11.20 -4.31 1.36
C GLN A 410 10.11 -4.94 0.49
N TRP A 411 9.20 -5.74 1.09
CA TRP A 411 8.11 -6.42 0.38
C TRP A 411 6.87 -5.57 0.14
N PHE A 412 6.74 -4.43 0.81
CA PHE A 412 5.57 -3.57 0.63
C PHE A 412 5.92 -2.16 0.19
N THR A 413 7.16 -1.67 0.32
CA THR A 413 7.50 -0.30 -0.08
C THR A 413 7.70 -0.15 -1.59
N GLY A 414 8.30 -1.16 -2.24
CA GLY A 414 8.81 -1.09 -3.62
C GLY A 414 10.26 -0.64 -3.73
N TRP A 415 10.94 -0.40 -2.59
CA TRP A 415 12.37 -0.06 -2.52
C TRP A 415 13.06 -0.89 -1.43
N GLY A 416 14.32 -1.22 -1.64
CA GLY A 416 15.18 -1.88 -0.65
C GLY A 416 15.25 -3.40 -0.74
N ASP A 417 14.59 -3.98 -1.73
CA ASP A 417 14.72 -5.39 -2.09
C ASP A 417 15.90 -5.68 -3.05
N ASP A 418 16.45 -4.63 -3.67
CA ASP A 418 17.67 -4.68 -4.48
C ASP A 418 18.93 -4.66 -3.59
N ARG A 419 19.64 -5.79 -3.55
CA ARG A 419 20.88 -5.93 -2.76
C ARG A 419 22.04 -5.06 -3.26
N TYR A 420 21.97 -4.60 -4.50
CA TYR A 420 23.01 -3.81 -5.17
C TYR A 420 22.62 -2.34 -5.34
N ALA A 421 21.55 -1.89 -4.67
CA ALA A 421 21.11 -0.51 -4.77
C ALA A 421 22.09 0.45 -4.08
N ASP A 422 22.84 1.21 -4.88
CA ASP A 422 23.72 2.29 -4.41
C ASP A 422 22.98 3.61 -4.07
N TYR A 423 21.64 3.59 -4.03
CA TYR A 423 20.81 4.78 -3.81
C TYR A 423 20.01 4.69 -2.51
N GLY A 424 19.74 5.86 -1.91
CA GLY A 424 19.00 5.97 -0.66
C GLY A 424 17.65 5.24 -0.73
N LEU A 425 17.37 4.45 0.31
CA LEU A 425 16.09 3.74 0.44
C LEU A 425 14.95 4.75 0.52
N LYS A 426 13.93 4.58 -0.30
CA LYS A 426 12.73 5.44 -0.29
C LYS A 426 11.57 4.69 0.34
N THR A 427 10.69 5.41 1.03
CA THR A 427 9.51 4.82 1.65
C THR A 427 8.24 5.59 1.28
N PRO A 428 7.17 4.89 0.83
CA PRO A 428 5.87 5.50 0.63
C PRO A 428 5.37 6.21 1.89
N SER A 429 4.71 7.36 1.68
CA SER A 429 4.31 8.32 2.71
C SER A 429 3.54 7.76 3.90
N LEU A 430 2.68 6.79 3.64
CA LEU A 430 1.64 6.37 4.57
C LEU A 430 1.97 5.06 5.32
N GLY A 431 3.13 4.47 5.02
CA GLY A 431 3.66 3.31 5.74
C GLY A 431 2.81 2.03 5.65
N VAL A 432 3.07 1.11 6.58
CA VAL A 432 2.49 -0.25 6.57
C VAL A 432 0.98 -0.25 6.80
N VAL A 433 0.46 0.66 7.63
CA VAL A 433 -0.98 0.71 7.95
C VAL A 433 -1.81 1.00 6.71
N TRP A 434 -1.34 1.91 5.84
CA TRP A 434 -1.99 2.14 4.55
C TRP A 434 -1.80 0.98 3.58
N SER A 435 -0.65 0.32 3.63
CA SER A 435 -0.34 -0.82 2.75
C SER A 435 -1.32 -1.98 2.95
N THR A 436 -1.89 -2.14 4.15
CA THR A 436 -2.93 -3.15 4.42
C THR A 436 -4.33 -2.75 3.99
N GLN A 437 -4.54 -1.50 3.54
CA GLN A 437 -5.84 -1.01 3.08
C GLN A 437 -6.04 -1.12 1.56
N ILE A 438 -4.96 -1.39 0.82
CA ILE A 438 -4.97 -1.39 -0.65
C ILE A 438 -4.77 -2.80 -1.20
N SER A 439 -5.24 -3.02 -2.42
CA SER A 439 -5.18 -4.34 -3.08
C SER A 439 -3.97 -4.48 -3.97
N ALA A 440 -3.46 -3.37 -4.49
CA ALA A 440 -2.25 -3.33 -5.29
C ALA A 440 -1.44 -2.06 -5.02
N ARG A 441 -0.11 -2.20 -5.06
CA ARG A 441 0.83 -1.08 -5.05
C ARG A 441 1.75 -1.17 -6.25
N ILE A 442 1.76 -0.11 -7.04
CA ILE A 442 2.62 0.09 -8.19
C ILE A 442 3.66 1.16 -7.83
N ALA A 443 4.94 0.80 -7.83
CA ALA A 443 6.04 1.72 -7.62
C ALA A 443 6.60 2.21 -8.96
N LEU A 444 6.54 3.51 -9.18
CA LEU A 444 7.19 4.18 -10.30
C LEU A 444 8.60 4.59 -9.88
N LEU A 445 9.58 3.85 -10.39
CA LEU A 445 10.99 4.07 -10.13
C LEU A 445 11.56 4.97 -11.21
N LYS A 446 12.52 5.83 -10.83
CA LYS A 446 13.23 6.70 -11.77
C LYS A 446 14.71 6.71 -11.43
N ARG A 447 15.56 6.55 -12.45
CA ARG A 447 17.02 6.56 -12.30
C ARG A 447 17.66 7.50 -13.33
N PRO A 448 18.69 8.26 -12.93
CA PRO A 448 19.45 9.07 -13.88
C PRO A 448 20.27 8.15 -14.80
N SER A 449 20.27 8.45 -16.09
CA SER A 449 21.19 7.89 -17.06
C SER A 449 22.27 8.93 -17.35
N TYR A 450 23.52 8.59 -17.04
CA TYR A 450 24.66 9.47 -17.25
C TYR A 450 25.32 9.19 -18.60
N GLY A 451 25.68 10.25 -19.31
CA GLY A 451 26.50 10.18 -20.50
C GLY A 451 27.98 9.95 -20.18
N PRO A 452 28.82 9.73 -21.21
CA PRO A 452 30.27 9.66 -21.03
C PRO A 452 30.79 10.92 -20.33
N LYS A 453 31.78 10.76 -19.45
CA LYS A 453 32.46 11.88 -18.79
C LYS A 453 33.13 12.74 -19.86
N LYS A 454 32.60 13.93 -20.12
CA LYS A 454 33.30 14.92 -20.95
C LYS A 454 34.39 15.55 -20.10
N TYR A 455 35.65 15.37 -20.49
CA TYR A 455 36.74 16.15 -19.96
C TYR A 455 36.63 17.56 -20.51
N VAL A 456 36.53 18.56 -19.64
CA VAL A 456 36.72 19.95 -20.05
C VAL A 456 38.22 20.11 -20.26
N THR A 457 38.69 19.97 -21.50
CA THR A 457 39.99 20.55 -21.85
C THR A 457 39.79 22.05 -21.85
N SER A 458 40.28 22.72 -20.80
CA SER A 458 40.44 24.18 -20.79
C SER A 458 41.05 24.59 -22.13
N GLY A 459 40.36 25.44 -22.87
CA GLY A 459 40.82 25.87 -24.18
C GLY A 459 42.18 26.56 -24.07
N LYS A 460 43.06 26.26 -25.02
CA LYS A 460 44.30 26.99 -25.28
C LYS A 460 43.98 28.49 -25.42
N GLY A 461 44.44 29.29 -24.46
CA GLY A 461 44.96 30.62 -24.72
C GLY A 461 46.45 30.55 -24.46
N ASN A 462 47.27 30.95 -25.43
CA ASN A 462 48.71 31.08 -25.29
C ASN A 462 49.04 31.90 -24.04
N ASP A 463 49.99 31.46 -23.23
CA ASP A 463 51.28 32.11 -23.03
C ASP A 463 52.08 31.29 -22.02
N ASP A 464 53.39 31.50 -22.06
CA ASP A 464 54.45 30.65 -21.56
C ASP A 464 54.48 30.39 -20.04
N ASP A 465 55.25 29.36 -19.71
CA ASP A 465 55.86 29.04 -18.41
C ASP A 465 55.10 28.19 -17.37
N ASP A 466 55.78 27.10 -17.00
CA ASP A 466 55.75 26.32 -15.77
C ASP A 466 54.41 25.75 -15.27
N ASP A 467 54.18 24.43 -15.44
CA ASP A 467 53.36 23.64 -14.52
C ASP A 467 53.61 22.12 -14.65
N GLU A 468 54.63 21.62 -13.95
CA GLU A 468 54.83 20.19 -13.67
C GLU A 468 54.00 19.72 -12.47
N TYR A 469 52.70 20.01 -12.43
CA TYR A 469 51.76 19.37 -11.49
C TYR A 469 50.36 19.26 -12.12
N ALA A 470 50.25 18.48 -13.20
CA ALA A 470 48.95 18.09 -13.75
C ALA A 470 48.20 17.22 -12.72
N ASP A 471 47.28 17.85 -12.00
CA ASP A 471 46.39 17.22 -11.04
C ASP A 471 45.57 16.09 -11.70
N ARG A 472 45.90 14.84 -11.34
CA ARG A 472 45.16 13.63 -11.75
C ARG A 472 43.72 13.58 -11.19
N SER A 473 43.28 14.60 -10.44
CA SER A 473 41.96 14.62 -9.79
C SER A 473 40.81 15.18 -10.64
N ALA A 474 41.06 15.72 -11.84
CA ALA A 474 40.00 16.23 -12.73
C ALA A 474 39.21 15.09 -13.42
N ARG A 475 38.61 14.19 -12.65
CA ARG A 475 37.57 13.26 -13.13
C ARG A 475 36.35 14.11 -13.48
N GLY A 476 36.14 14.37 -14.78
CA GLY A 476 34.94 15.05 -15.27
C GLY A 476 33.66 14.44 -14.67
N MET A 477 32.75 15.29 -14.19
CA MET A 477 31.47 14.83 -13.64
C MET A 477 30.63 14.20 -14.76
N PRO A 478 30.02 13.02 -14.55
CA PRO A 478 29.11 12.43 -15.53
C PRO A 478 27.95 13.41 -15.79
N THR A 479 27.72 13.77 -17.05
CA THR A 479 26.60 14.65 -17.40
C THR A 479 25.31 13.83 -17.41
N LEU A 480 24.27 14.32 -16.73
CA LEU A 480 22.95 13.69 -16.77
C LEU A 480 22.41 13.78 -18.19
N ARG A 481 22.22 12.62 -18.84
CA ARG A 481 21.77 12.53 -20.23
C ARG A 481 20.25 12.40 -20.32
N ASN A 482 19.67 11.51 -19.53
CA ASN A 482 18.23 11.28 -19.53
C ASN A 482 17.77 10.67 -18.18
N TRP A 483 16.46 10.63 -17.97
CA TRP A 483 15.84 9.92 -16.86
C TRP A 483 15.12 8.68 -17.37
N ARG A 484 15.55 7.50 -16.92
CA ARG A 484 14.88 6.22 -17.19
C ARG A 484 13.85 5.96 -16.09
N ARG A 485 12.74 5.30 -16.44
CA ARG A 485 11.63 5.06 -15.53
C ARG A 485 11.12 3.62 -15.65
N TRP A 486 10.73 3.04 -14.54
CA TRP A 486 10.20 1.67 -14.48
C TRP A 486 8.92 1.62 -13.68
N MET A 487 7.98 0.81 -14.14
CA MET A 487 6.78 0.42 -13.42
C MET A 487 7.04 -0.93 -12.76
N LYS A 488 7.04 -0.93 -11.43
CA LYS A 488 7.20 -2.13 -10.61
C LYS A 488 5.88 -2.46 -9.92
N VAL A 489 5.40 -3.70 -10.06
CA VAL A 489 4.30 -4.21 -9.24
C VAL A 489 4.89 -4.68 -7.93
N VAL A 490 4.67 -3.94 -6.85
CA VAL A 490 5.23 -4.29 -5.52
C VAL A 490 4.46 -5.47 -4.94
N PHE A 491 3.15 -5.33 -4.94
CA PHE A 491 2.22 -6.41 -4.64
C PHE A 491 0.90 -6.12 -5.35
N SER A 492 0.15 -7.17 -5.64
CA SER A 492 -1.17 -7.09 -6.24
C SER A 492 -1.94 -8.36 -5.88
N SER A 493 -3.25 -8.24 -5.68
CA SER A 493 -4.13 -9.39 -5.50
C SER A 493 -4.42 -10.16 -6.79
N HIS A 494 -4.17 -9.53 -7.96
CA HIS A 494 -4.58 -10.05 -9.27
C HIS A 494 -3.45 -10.22 -10.29
N ALA A 495 -2.24 -9.76 -9.97
CA ALA A 495 -1.08 -9.85 -10.84
C ALA A 495 0.16 -10.27 -10.02
N PRO A 496 1.13 -10.98 -10.65
CA PRO A 496 2.38 -11.31 -9.97
C PRO A 496 3.16 -10.04 -9.60
N ALA A 497 3.83 -10.07 -8.46
CA ALA A 497 4.78 -9.03 -8.10
C ALA A 497 6.01 -9.10 -9.01
N SER A 498 6.59 -7.95 -9.33
CA SER A 498 7.87 -7.86 -10.04
C SER A 498 9.02 -8.34 -9.14
N GLY A 499 10.11 -8.78 -9.77
CA GLY A 499 11.32 -9.23 -9.09
C GLY A 499 12.05 -8.14 -8.29
N PRO A 500 13.13 -8.52 -7.59
CA PRO A 500 13.97 -7.61 -6.82
C PRO A 500 14.48 -6.42 -7.63
N GLY A 501 14.46 -5.22 -7.04
CA GLY A 501 14.93 -4.01 -7.71
C GLY A 501 14.10 -3.65 -8.95
N THR A 502 14.73 -3.64 -10.12
CA THR A 502 14.06 -3.41 -11.42
C THR A 502 13.99 -4.67 -12.28
N GLU A 503 14.30 -5.84 -11.71
CA GLU A 503 14.08 -7.13 -12.37
C GLU A 503 12.58 -7.33 -12.59
N ASP A 504 12.19 -7.78 -13.79
CA ASP A 504 10.80 -7.91 -14.26
C ASP A 504 9.94 -6.62 -14.20
N ALA A 505 10.54 -5.47 -13.89
CA ALA A 505 9.86 -4.18 -13.92
C ALA A 505 9.83 -3.63 -15.35
N VAL A 506 8.69 -3.13 -15.79
CA VAL A 506 8.53 -2.64 -17.17
C VAL A 506 9.13 -1.25 -17.29
N GLU A 507 10.16 -1.09 -18.12
CA GLU A 507 10.70 0.23 -18.44
C GLU A 507 9.69 1.01 -19.30
N PHE A 508 9.44 2.27 -18.98
CA PHE A 508 8.48 3.10 -19.70
C PHE A 508 8.98 4.53 -19.90
N GLU A 509 8.42 5.21 -20.88
CA GLU A 509 8.64 6.64 -21.10
C GLU A 509 7.33 7.42 -21.13
N MET A 510 7.45 8.73 -20.90
CA MET A 510 6.34 9.68 -20.99
C MET A 510 6.50 10.45 -22.30
N TYR A 511 5.54 10.30 -23.20
CA TYR A 511 5.54 10.95 -24.51
C TYR A 511 4.27 11.79 -24.69
N MET A 512 4.12 12.46 -25.83
CA MET A 512 2.98 13.36 -26.08
C MET A 512 1.61 12.67 -25.89
N GLY A 513 1.48 11.40 -26.25
CA GLY A 513 0.24 10.61 -26.15
C GLY A 513 -0.02 9.94 -24.81
N GLY A 514 0.87 10.08 -23.82
CA GLY A 514 0.72 9.50 -22.48
C GLY A 514 1.97 8.77 -22.01
N ILE A 515 1.78 7.56 -21.51
CA ILE A 515 2.85 6.62 -21.15
C ILE A 515 2.92 5.48 -22.17
N ARG A 516 4.10 4.93 -22.39
CA ARG A 516 4.30 3.70 -23.18
C ARG A 516 5.51 2.93 -22.68
N ALA A 517 5.50 1.62 -22.77
CA ALA A 517 6.64 0.78 -22.48
C ALA A 517 7.76 1.01 -23.51
N ILE A 518 9.00 0.82 -23.07
CA ILE A 518 10.16 0.76 -23.94
C ILE A 518 10.42 -0.72 -24.24
N THR A 519 10.06 -1.18 -25.42
CA THR A 519 10.42 -2.54 -25.88
C THR A 519 11.93 -2.60 -26.12
N GLY A 520 12.59 -3.61 -25.56
CA GLY A 520 14.03 -3.82 -25.76
C GLY A 520 14.32 -4.11 -27.23
N LYS A 521 15.55 -3.81 -27.68
CA LYS A 521 16.02 -4.16 -29.04
C LYS A 521 16.02 -5.66 -29.35
N ASP A 522 15.81 -6.51 -28.35
CA ASP A 522 15.84 -7.96 -28.49
C ASP A 522 14.50 -8.54 -28.98
N ASP A 523 13.37 -7.86 -28.75
CA ASP A 523 12.04 -8.29 -29.25
C ASP A 523 11.87 -8.08 -30.77
N GLU A 524 12.64 -7.16 -31.37
CA GLU A 524 12.65 -6.95 -32.83
C GLU A 524 13.32 -8.10 -33.60
N LYS A 525 14.10 -8.95 -32.91
CA LYS A 525 14.72 -10.14 -33.55
C LYS A 525 13.80 -11.35 -33.58
N GLU A 526 12.97 -11.57 -32.56
CA GLU A 526 12.01 -12.68 -32.56
C GLU A 526 10.88 -12.46 -33.56
N THR A 527 10.43 -11.22 -33.76
CA THR A 527 9.39 -10.91 -34.77
C THR A 527 9.90 -10.97 -36.22
N LYS A 528 11.21 -10.86 -36.44
CA LYS A 528 11.82 -11.00 -37.79
C LYS A 528 12.40 -12.39 -38.07
N GLY A 529 12.41 -13.29 -37.09
CA GLY A 529 12.92 -14.66 -37.24
C GLY A 529 11.89 -15.70 -37.69
N GLY A 530 10.62 -15.30 -37.88
CA GLY A 530 9.52 -16.19 -38.27
C GLY A 530 9.16 -16.18 -39.76
N GLU A 531 9.82 -15.35 -40.57
CA GLU A 531 9.65 -15.31 -42.04
C GLU A 531 11.00 -15.55 -42.73
N THR A 532 11.45 -16.81 -42.75
CA THR A 532 12.35 -17.34 -43.79
C THR A 532 12.04 -18.79 -44.06
#